data_AF-A0AAJ6FPB9-F1
#
_entry.id   AF-A0AAJ6FPB9-F1
#
_cell.length_a   1.000
_cell.length_b   1.000
_cell.length_c   1.000
_cell.angle_alpha   90.00
_cell.angle_beta   90.00
_cell.angle_gamma   90.00
#
_symmetry.space_group_name_H-M   'P 1'
#
loop_
_entity.id
_entity.type
_entity.pdbx_description
1 polymer ?
#
loop_
_entity_poly.entity_id
_entity_poly.type
_entity_poly.pdbx_seq_one_letter_code
_entity_poly.pdbx_strand_id
1 'polypeptide(L)'
;MAISLNTIVTGMNGGPEAIMQNFNNVKNELERMNGSVTVIPKEQFTALNGITIDNNNRSCQIYKFNNFAIITMGVFVGGVTMKGWTSKDVLTIPKSYLNGFSKFQYFGDKKQLTDDKQLYDAVFDISKGSLGIYNRGADFSNKGLELIFVGILYN
;
A
#
# COMPACT_ATOMS: atom_id res chain seq x y z
N MET A 1 -14.23 -16.39 0.02
CA MET A 1 -15.70 -16.52 0.17
C MET A 1 -16.33 -15.23 -0.29
N ALA A 2 -17.40 -15.31 -1.07
CA ALA A 2 -18.14 -14.16 -1.59
C ALA A 2 -19.39 -13.92 -0.74
N ILE A 3 -19.68 -12.67 -0.41
CA ILE A 3 -20.92 -12.27 0.27
C ILE A 3 -22.05 -12.50 -0.74
N SER A 4 -23.09 -13.25 -0.35
CA SER A 4 -24.26 -13.45 -1.21
C SER A 4 -25.25 -12.30 -0.98
N LEU A 5 -25.51 -11.53 -2.04
CA LEU A 5 -26.48 -10.43 -2.04
C LEU A 5 -27.70 -10.83 -2.87
N ASN A 6 -28.88 -10.51 -2.35
CA ASN A 6 -30.14 -10.66 -3.07
C ASN A 6 -30.21 -9.63 -4.21
N THR A 7 -30.66 -10.05 -5.39
CA THR A 7 -30.93 -9.14 -6.50
C THR A 7 -32.12 -8.24 -6.15
N ILE A 8 -31.95 -6.92 -6.33
CA ILE A 8 -33.01 -5.93 -6.12
C ILE A 8 -33.53 -5.47 -7.49
N VAL A 9 -34.85 -5.58 -7.70
CA VAL A 9 -35.51 -5.17 -8.95
C VAL A 9 -36.74 -4.30 -8.65
N THR A 10 -37.08 -3.41 -9.58
CA THR A 10 -38.22 -2.51 -9.45
C THR A 10 -39.54 -3.29 -9.33
N GLY A 11 -40.37 -2.93 -8.35
CA GLY A 11 -41.67 -3.57 -8.12
C GLY A 11 -41.60 -4.93 -7.41
N MET A 12 -40.44 -5.34 -6.90
CA MET A 12 -40.36 -6.60 -6.15
C MET A 12 -41.21 -6.54 -4.87
N ASN A 13 -41.89 -7.64 -4.59
CA ASN A 13 -42.52 -7.83 -3.28
C ASN A 13 -41.41 -8.03 -2.23
N GLY A 14 -41.50 -7.33 -1.10
CA GLY A 14 -40.47 -7.39 -0.04
C GLY A 14 -39.15 -6.67 -0.36
N GLY A 15 -39.16 -5.66 -1.23
CA GLY A 15 -37.96 -4.90 -1.61
C GLY A 15 -37.22 -4.25 -0.43
N PRO A 16 -37.90 -3.52 0.47
CA PRO A 16 -37.27 -2.93 1.65
C PRO A 16 -36.54 -3.97 2.53
N GLU A 17 -37.14 -5.14 2.74
CA GLU A 17 -36.58 -6.23 3.55
C GLU A 17 -35.32 -6.81 2.89
N ALA A 18 -35.35 -7.03 1.57
CA ALA A 18 -34.22 -7.54 0.82
C ALA A 18 -33.02 -6.55 0.84
N ILE A 19 -33.28 -5.24 0.77
CA ILE A 19 -32.25 -4.20 0.91
C ILE A 19 -31.65 -4.23 2.32
N MET A 20 -32.50 -4.28 3.35
CA MET A 20 -32.05 -4.34 4.75
C MET A 20 -31.20 -5.60 5.02
N GLN A 21 -31.58 -6.73 4.44
CA GLN A 21 -30.83 -7.98 4.57
C GLN A 21 -29.47 -7.90 3.86
N ASN A 22 -29.41 -7.32 2.66
CA ASN A 22 -28.15 -7.06 1.97
C ASN A 22 -27.23 -6.15 2.79
N PHE A 23 -27.77 -5.07 3.37
CA PHE A 23 -27.02 -4.16 4.24
C PHE A 23 -26.45 -4.89 5.46
N ASN A 24 -27.26 -5.70 6.14
CA ASN A 24 -26.83 -6.49 7.28
C ASN A 24 -25.77 -7.54 6.90
N ASN A 25 -25.87 -8.17 5.72
CA ASN A 25 -24.85 -9.12 5.25
C ASN A 25 -23.51 -8.44 5.00
N VAL A 26 -23.50 -7.25 4.40
CA VAL A 26 -22.28 -6.46 4.21
C VAL A 26 -21.71 -6.00 5.56
N LYS A 27 -22.56 -5.46 6.44
CA LYS A 27 -22.16 -5.02 7.78
C LYS A 27 -21.55 -6.17 8.58
N ASN A 28 -22.24 -7.30 8.66
CA ASN A 28 -21.78 -8.48 9.37
C ASN A 28 -20.47 -9.02 8.78
N GLU A 29 -20.30 -8.97 7.46
CA GLU A 29 -19.03 -9.35 6.85
C GLU A 29 -17.92 -8.38 7.24
N LEU A 30 -18.17 -7.07 7.22
CA LEU A 30 -17.20 -6.05 7.67
C LEU A 30 -16.83 -6.20 9.16
N GLU A 31 -17.81 -6.49 10.01
CA GLU A 31 -17.62 -6.76 11.45
C GLU A 31 -16.88 -8.10 11.68
N ARG A 32 -17.26 -9.17 10.95
CA ARG A 32 -16.59 -10.49 10.96
C ARG A 32 -15.16 -10.42 10.45
N MET A 33 -14.90 -9.54 9.49
CA MET A 33 -13.55 -9.29 8.99
C MET A 33 -12.67 -8.59 10.03
N ASN A 34 -13.25 -8.12 11.14
CA ASN A 34 -12.58 -7.46 12.25
C ASN A 34 -11.53 -6.47 11.76
N GLY A 35 -11.92 -5.69 10.73
CA GLY A 35 -11.03 -4.87 9.93
C GLY A 35 -10.25 -3.93 10.82
N SER A 36 -9.02 -4.31 11.19
CA SER A 36 -8.18 -3.49 12.04
C SER A 36 -7.30 -2.64 11.15
N VAL A 37 -7.33 -1.33 11.39
CA VAL A 37 -6.41 -0.40 10.76
C VAL A 37 -5.21 -0.31 11.67
N THR A 38 -4.05 -0.72 11.17
CA THR A 38 -2.77 -0.47 11.83
C THR A 38 -2.07 0.66 11.11
N VAL A 39 -1.88 1.78 11.80
CA VAL A 39 -1.01 2.87 11.33
C VAL A 39 0.38 2.61 11.87
N ILE A 40 1.39 2.55 10.99
CA ILE A 40 2.79 2.44 11.43
C ILE A 40 3.23 3.82 11.92
N PRO A 41 3.67 3.96 13.18
CA PRO A 41 4.17 5.22 13.69
C PRO A 41 5.36 5.70 12.87
N LYS A 42 5.44 7.01 12.64
CA LYS A 42 6.44 7.65 11.79
C LYS A 42 7.86 7.33 12.25
N GLU A 43 8.06 7.23 13.56
CA GLU A 43 9.33 6.98 14.24
C GLU A 43 9.88 5.57 13.97
N GLN A 44 9.03 4.64 13.52
CA GLN A 44 9.42 3.27 13.23
C GLN A 44 9.90 3.05 11.79
N PHE A 45 9.82 4.09 10.95
CA PHE A 45 10.43 4.08 9.62
C PHE A 45 11.93 4.26 9.79
N THR A 46 12.71 3.32 9.27
CA THR A 46 14.17 3.39 9.30
C THR A 46 14.66 3.77 7.91
N ALA A 47 15.33 4.91 7.80
CA ALA A 47 16.00 5.29 6.57
C ALA A 47 17.20 4.39 6.29
N LEU A 48 17.43 4.09 5.02
CA LEU A 48 18.52 3.23 4.56
C LEU A 48 19.47 4.00 3.66
N ASN A 49 20.69 3.50 3.53
CA ASN A 49 21.68 3.96 2.56
C ASN A 49 21.96 5.48 2.58
N GLY A 50 21.92 6.08 3.78
CA GLY A 50 22.23 7.50 4.01
C GLY A 50 21.20 8.46 3.42
N ILE A 51 19.99 7.98 3.11
CA ILE A 51 18.93 8.80 2.52
C ILE A 51 18.18 9.55 3.63
N THR A 52 17.79 10.79 3.34
CA THR A 52 16.94 11.58 4.23
C THR A 52 15.47 11.31 3.90
N ILE A 53 14.65 11.12 4.93
CA ILE A 53 13.20 10.98 4.79
C ILE A 53 12.56 12.26 5.34
N ASP A 54 11.58 12.81 4.62
CA ASP A 54 10.76 13.89 5.17
C ASP A 54 9.85 13.34 6.28
N ASN A 55 10.10 13.78 7.51
CA ASN A 55 9.36 13.33 8.69
C ASN A 55 7.87 13.72 8.65
N ASN A 56 7.52 14.77 7.92
CA ASN A 56 6.15 15.24 7.79
C ASN A 56 5.40 14.45 6.72
N ASN A 57 6.10 14.05 5.65
CA ASN A 57 5.56 13.31 4.51
C ASN A 57 5.98 11.83 4.55
N ARG A 58 5.57 11.12 5.60
CA ARG A 58 5.63 9.65 5.67
C ARG A 58 4.38 9.09 6.33
N SER A 59 3.74 8.13 5.68
CA SER A 59 2.57 7.43 6.19
C SER A 59 2.55 5.99 5.69
N CYS A 60 2.12 5.07 6.56
CA CYS A 60 1.81 3.71 6.16
C CYS A 60 0.62 3.21 6.97
N GLN A 61 -0.39 2.70 6.29
CA GLN A 61 -1.59 2.14 6.89
C GLN A 61 -1.81 0.75 6.34
N ILE A 62 -2.17 -0.18 7.23
CA ILE A 62 -2.47 -1.56 6.88
C ILE A 62 -3.88 -1.87 7.36
N TYR A 63 -4.77 -2.11 6.41
CA TYR A 63 -6.13 -2.57 6.62
C TYR A 63 -6.12 -4.09 6.61
N LYS A 64 -6.20 -4.70 7.78
CA LYS A 64 -6.07 -6.16 7.93
C LYS A 64 -7.43 -6.84 7.84
N PHE A 65 -7.50 -7.90 7.04
CA PHE A 65 -8.64 -8.79 6.92
C PHE A 65 -8.19 -10.24 7.21
N ASN A 66 -9.15 -11.16 7.30
CA ASN A 66 -8.88 -12.55 7.72
C ASN A 66 -7.82 -13.28 6.86
N ASN A 67 -7.79 -13.04 5.53
CA ASN A 67 -6.93 -13.79 4.61
C ASN A 67 -5.97 -12.92 3.79
N PHE A 68 -6.09 -11.60 3.90
CA PHE A 68 -5.28 -10.63 3.18
C PHE A 68 -5.27 -9.31 3.93
N ALA A 69 -4.38 -8.40 3.57
CA ALA A 69 -4.42 -7.02 4.02
C ALA A 69 -4.24 -6.07 2.85
N ILE A 70 -4.79 -4.86 2.94
CA ILE A 70 -4.46 -3.77 2.03
C ILE A 70 -3.45 -2.89 2.73
N ILE A 71 -2.33 -2.59 2.08
CA ILE A 71 -1.32 -1.67 2.55
C ILE A 71 -1.28 -0.45 1.65
N THR A 72 -1.28 0.72 2.27
CA THR A 72 -1.03 2.02 1.62
C THR A 72 0.23 2.60 2.26
N MET A 73 1.14 3.09 1.44
CA MET A 73 2.33 3.79 1.91
C MET A 73 2.62 4.98 1.01
N GLY A 74 2.96 6.10 1.61
CA GLY A 74 3.41 7.30 0.92
C GLY A 74 4.56 7.93 1.69
N VAL A 75 5.67 8.20 1.01
CA VAL A 75 6.85 8.79 1.63
C VAL A 75 7.64 9.65 0.66
N PHE A 76 8.10 10.81 1.12
CA PHE A 76 9.05 11.62 0.36
C PHE A 76 10.47 11.38 0.86
N VAL A 77 11.38 11.06 -0.07
CA VAL A 77 12.81 10.86 0.21
C VAL A 77 13.64 11.92 -0.50
N GLY A 78 14.62 12.47 0.20
CA GLY A 78 15.52 13.52 -0.29
C GLY A 78 16.92 13.01 -0.60
N GLY A 79 17.61 13.71 -1.50
CA GLY A 79 19.03 13.50 -1.75
C GLY A 79 19.39 12.21 -2.48
N VAL A 80 18.47 11.68 -3.30
CA VAL A 80 18.69 10.46 -4.06
C VAL A 80 19.69 10.71 -5.19
N THR A 81 20.81 10.00 -5.13
CA THR A 81 21.83 9.97 -6.19
C THR A 81 22.00 8.53 -6.67
N MET A 82 21.65 8.28 -7.93
CA MET A 82 21.56 6.93 -8.51
C MET A 82 21.80 6.98 -10.02
N LYS A 83 22.45 5.95 -10.57
CA LYS A 83 22.56 5.76 -12.01
C LYS A 83 21.25 5.22 -12.61
N GLY A 84 21.01 5.49 -13.88
CA GLY A 84 19.92 4.88 -14.63
C GLY A 84 19.98 3.34 -14.56
N TRP A 85 18.82 2.69 -14.52
CA TRP A 85 18.66 1.23 -14.47
C TRP A 85 19.20 0.56 -13.20
N THR A 86 19.33 1.29 -12.10
CA THR A 86 19.78 0.75 -10.81
C THR A 86 18.68 0.74 -9.76
N SER A 87 18.76 -0.20 -8.82
CA SER A 87 17.86 -0.31 -7.67
C SER A 87 18.54 0.12 -6.37
N LYS A 88 17.80 0.76 -5.48
CA LYS A 88 18.27 1.09 -4.13
C LYS A 88 17.12 1.06 -3.14
N ASP A 89 17.24 0.27 -2.09
CA ASP A 89 16.33 0.35 -0.94
C ASP A 89 16.57 1.68 -0.23
N VAL A 90 15.50 2.36 0.19
CA VAL A 90 15.61 3.72 0.76
C VAL A 90 15.05 3.83 2.16
N LEU A 91 14.14 2.93 2.53
CA LEU A 91 13.60 2.83 3.87
C LEU A 91 13.08 1.43 4.15
N THR A 92 12.88 1.14 5.43
CA THR A 92 12.19 -0.06 5.90
C THR A 92 11.19 0.27 6.99
N ILE A 93 10.13 -0.52 7.05
CA ILE A 93 9.19 -0.59 8.18
C ILE A 93 9.43 -1.89 8.96
N PRO A 94 9.00 -2.00 10.23
CA PRO A 94 9.19 -3.22 10.98
C PRO A 94 8.37 -4.38 10.39
N LYS A 95 9.01 -5.52 10.16
CA LYS A 95 8.36 -6.71 9.58
C LYS A 95 7.21 -7.26 10.43
N SER A 96 7.19 -6.96 11.73
CA SER A 96 6.09 -7.36 12.63
C SER A 96 4.72 -6.86 12.15
N TYR A 97 4.66 -5.75 11.43
CA TYR A 97 3.42 -5.24 10.82
C TYR A 97 2.94 -6.07 9.63
N LEU A 98 3.86 -6.80 8.99
CA LEU A 98 3.64 -7.63 7.81
C LEU A 98 3.53 -9.13 8.15
N ASN A 99 3.67 -9.50 9.43
CA ASN A 99 3.62 -10.89 9.89
C ASN A 99 2.36 -11.60 9.40
N GLY A 100 2.54 -12.82 8.89
CA GLY A 100 1.45 -13.64 8.36
C GLY A 100 1.15 -13.42 6.87
N PHE A 101 1.91 -12.57 6.17
CA PHE A 101 1.86 -12.40 4.73
C PHE A 101 3.22 -12.68 4.09
N SER A 102 3.23 -13.38 2.97
CA SER A 102 4.46 -13.75 2.24
C SER A 102 4.51 -13.19 0.81
N LYS A 103 3.38 -12.71 0.30
CA LYS A 103 3.22 -12.15 -1.04
C LYS A 103 2.65 -10.74 -0.98
N PHE A 104 3.04 -9.94 -1.96
CA PHE A 104 2.54 -8.59 -2.17
C PHE A 104 2.23 -8.37 -3.65
N GLN A 105 1.12 -7.68 -3.92
CA GLN A 105 0.75 -7.28 -5.28
C GLN A 105 0.23 -5.85 -5.28
N TYR A 106 0.75 -5.05 -6.20
CA TYR A 106 0.35 -3.65 -6.38
C TYR A 106 -1.08 -3.53 -6.91
N PHE A 107 -1.78 -2.50 -6.45
CA PHE A 107 -2.99 -1.99 -7.08
C PHE A 107 -2.57 -0.87 -8.06
N GLY A 108 -2.18 -1.26 -9.28
CA GLY A 108 -1.77 -0.32 -10.32
C GLY A 108 -0.31 -0.50 -10.76
N ASP A 109 0.16 0.45 -11.56
CA ASP A 109 1.57 0.49 -11.99
C ASP A 109 2.43 1.01 -10.83
N LYS A 110 3.60 0.38 -10.65
CA LYS A 110 4.65 0.83 -9.71
C LYS A 110 5.43 2.04 -10.25
N LYS A 111 5.27 2.34 -11.53
CA LYS A 111 5.93 3.43 -12.24
C LYS A 111 5.42 4.78 -11.76
N GLN A 112 6.37 5.66 -11.47
CA GLN A 112 6.16 7.04 -11.08
C GLN A 112 6.96 7.96 -12.02
N LEU A 113 6.55 9.22 -12.03
CA LEU A 113 7.11 10.25 -12.90
C LEU A 113 7.47 11.46 -12.03
N THR A 114 8.69 11.95 -12.16
CA THR A 114 9.10 13.23 -11.56
C THR A 114 8.56 14.42 -12.36
N ASP A 115 8.59 15.61 -11.78
CA ASP A 115 8.18 16.85 -12.47
C ASP A 115 8.99 17.12 -13.75
N ASP A 116 10.28 16.73 -13.76
CA ASP A 116 11.16 16.80 -14.93
C ASP A 116 11.04 15.58 -15.87
N LYS A 117 9.94 14.82 -15.75
CA LYS A 117 9.54 13.70 -16.61
C LYS A 117 10.51 12.52 -16.60
N GLN A 118 11.25 12.32 -15.51
CA GLN A 118 12.09 11.14 -15.32
C GLN A 118 11.26 10.02 -14.69
N LEU A 119 11.46 8.79 -15.17
CA LEU A 119 10.71 7.62 -14.74
C LEU A 119 11.48 6.84 -13.67
N TYR A 120 10.74 6.30 -12.71
CA TYR A 120 11.27 5.37 -11.71
C TYR A 120 10.14 4.47 -11.23
N ASP A 121 10.47 3.36 -10.58
CA ASP A 121 9.48 2.53 -9.91
C ASP A 121 9.67 2.63 -8.39
N ALA A 122 8.57 2.70 -7.64
CA ALA A 122 8.58 2.42 -6.21
C ALA A 122 8.44 0.90 -5.99
N VAL A 123 9.47 0.27 -5.44
CA VAL A 123 9.57 -1.19 -5.30
C VAL A 123 9.48 -1.59 -3.83
N PHE A 124 8.45 -2.35 -3.47
CA PHE A 124 8.23 -2.85 -2.12
C PHE A 124 8.61 -4.33 -2.04
N ASP A 125 9.56 -4.64 -1.16
CA ASP A 125 10.00 -6.00 -0.87
C ASP A 125 9.41 -6.44 0.48
N ILE A 126 8.31 -7.20 0.42
CA ILE A 126 7.63 -7.72 1.61
C ILE A 126 8.54 -8.61 2.47
N SER A 127 9.51 -9.30 1.86
CA SER A 127 10.43 -10.18 2.59
C SER A 127 11.36 -9.40 3.51
N LYS A 128 11.55 -8.10 3.26
CA LYS A 128 12.36 -7.20 4.10
C LYS A 128 11.52 -6.14 4.81
N GLY A 129 10.31 -5.87 4.32
CA GLY A 129 9.56 -4.68 4.70
C GLY A 129 10.20 -3.39 4.17
N SER A 130 10.98 -3.48 3.09
CA SER A 130 11.70 -2.34 2.52
C SER A 130 10.95 -1.74 1.34
N LEU A 131 11.01 -0.43 1.25
CA LEU A 131 10.62 0.32 0.05
C LEU A 131 11.89 0.87 -0.59
N GLY A 132 11.98 0.70 -1.90
CA GLY A 132 13.12 1.08 -2.71
C GLY A 132 12.70 1.78 -3.98
N ILE A 133 13.71 2.26 -4.69
CA ILE A 133 13.61 2.97 -5.95
C ILE A 133 14.30 2.12 -7.00
N TYR A 134 13.63 1.90 -8.12
CA TYR A 134 14.29 1.43 -9.33
C TYR A 134 14.28 2.55 -10.37
N ASN A 135 15.44 3.15 -10.62
CA ASN A 135 15.56 4.28 -11.53
C ASN A 135 15.55 3.80 -12.99
N ARG A 136 14.77 4.45 -13.86
CA ARG A 136 14.62 4.06 -15.28
C ARG A 136 15.33 5.05 -16.19
N GLY A 137 16.44 4.61 -16.79
CA GLY A 137 17.11 5.35 -17.88
C GLY A 137 17.94 6.56 -17.47
N ALA A 138 17.36 7.53 -16.77
CA ALA A 138 18.03 8.77 -16.42
C ALA A 138 18.88 8.65 -15.15
N ASP A 139 19.96 9.42 -15.03
CA ASP A 139 20.70 9.52 -13.77
C ASP A 139 20.01 10.51 -12.82
N PHE A 140 19.91 10.14 -11.55
CA PHE A 140 19.51 11.04 -10.48
C PHE A 140 20.75 11.60 -9.78
N SER A 141 20.78 12.92 -9.60
CA SER A 141 21.81 13.63 -8.84
C SER A 141 21.13 14.50 -7.80
N ASN A 142 21.21 14.09 -6.53
CA ASN A 142 20.63 14.79 -5.38
C ASN A 142 19.13 15.14 -5.57
N LYS A 143 18.33 14.17 -6.03
CA LYS A 143 16.90 14.36 -6.33
C LYS A 143 16.02 14.02 -5.14
N GLY A 144 14.95 14.80 -4.96
CA GLY A 144 13.83 14.44 -4.08
C GLY A 144 12.81 13.62 -4.86
N LEU A 145 12.30 12.54 -4.25
CA LEU A 145 11.38 11.61 -4.89
C LEU A 145 10.26 11.25 -3.94
N GLU A 146 9.04 11.24 -4.46
CA GLU A 146 7.88 10.71 -3.76
C GLU A 146 7.75 9.21 -4.06
N LEU A 147 7.46 8.41 -3.04
CA LEU A 147 7.27 6.98 -3.17
C LEU A 147 5.92 6.62 -2.58
N ILE A 148 4.92 6.59 -3.46
CA ILE A 148 3.58 6.10 -3.12
C ILE A 148 3.40 4.68 -3.67
N PHE A 149 2.82 3.80 -2.86
CA PHE A 149 2.22 2.57 -3.37
C PHE A 149 0.98 2.18 -2.58
N VAL A 150 0.13 1.41 -3.26
CA VAL A 150 -0.99 0.70 -2.66
C VAL A 150 -0.96 -0.73 -3.17
N GLY A 151 -1.30 -1.70 -2.32
CA GLY A 151 -1.42 -3.08 -2.76
C GLY A 151 -2.01 -4.02 -1.73
N ILE A 152 -2.10 -5.29 -2.11
CA ILE A 152 -2.60 -6.39 -1.30
C ILE A 152 -1.45 -7.27 -0.79
N LEU A 153 -1.47 -7.54 0.51
CA LEU A 153 -0.64 -8.51 1.21
C LEU A 153 -1.44 -9.81 1.38
N TYR A 154 -0.86 -10.95 1.04
CA TYR A 154 -1.51 -12.25 1.12
C TYR A 154 -0.47 -13.38 1.25
N ASN A 155 -0.95 -14.64 1.32
CA ASN A 155 -0.09 -15.84 1.37
C ASN A 155 -0.04 -16.60 0.05
#